data_AF-A0AAW0JWN1-F1
#
_entry.id   AF-A0AAW0JWN1-F1
#
_cell.length_a   1.000
_cell.length_b   1.000
_cell.length_c   1.000
_cell.angle_alpha   90.00
_cell.angle_beta   90.00
_cell.angle_gamma   90.00
#
_symmetry.space_group_name_H-M   'P 1'
#
loop_
_entity.id
_entity.type
_entity.pdbx_description
1 polymer ?
#
loop_
_entity_poly.entity_id
_entity_poly.type
_entity_poly.pdbx_seq_one_letter_code
_entity_poly.pdbx_strand_id
1 'polypeptide(L)'
;MEKNESEENLRENGSNVGEVFEVNVVGDEGGVWKRFTHIKVEVKVSLPLCPGVFLPRANLEDLWTNLNYEKLADVCYKCGRISHDEQFCLEEEFVLFNNHGLRLNTAGPWL
;
A
#
# COMPACT_ATOMS: atom_id res chain seq x y z
N MET A 1 17.31 -1.40 21.35
CA MET A 1 16.14 -2.30 21.39
C MET A 1 15.02 -1.81 20.47
N GLU A 2 14.84 -0.49 20.30
CA GLU A 2 13.78 0.13 19.46
C GLU A 2 13.89 -0.10 17.93
N LYS A 3 15.07 -0.43 17.37
CA LYS A 3 15.23 -0.65 15.92
C LYS A 3 14.63 -1.96 15.42
N ASN A 4 14.59 -3.01 16.25
CA ASN A 4 14.16 -4.35 15.80
C ASN A 4 12.62 -4.43 15.73
N GLU A 5 11.95 -3.77 16.68
CA GLU A 5 10.48 -3.72 16.77
C GLU A 5 9.86 -2.93 15.61
N SER A 6 10.53 -1.88 15.11
CA SER A 6 10.01 -1.11 13.97
C SER A 6 10.11 -1.85 12.65
N GLU A 7 11.19 -2.60 12.39
CA GLU A 7 11.31 -3.43 11.18
C GLU A 7 10.30 -4.59 11.19
N GLU A 8 10.14 -5.29 12.32
CA GLU A 8 9.18 -6.39 12.46
C GLU A 8 7.75 -5.92 12.18
N ASN A 9 7.33 -4.80 12.77
CA ASN A 9 6.03 -4.19 12.50
C ASN A 9 5.85 -3.82 11.02
N LEU A 10 6.90 -3.31 10.36
CA LEU A 10 6.85 -2.98 8.94
C LEU A 10 6.74 -4.24 8.06
N ARG A 11 7.41 -5.34 8.43
CA ARG A 11 7.27 -6.63 7.76
C ARG A 11 5.88 -7.20 7.92
N GLU A 12 5.31 -7.15 9.12
CA GLU A 12 3.93 -7.58 9.37
C GLU A 12 2.94 -6.77 8.53
N ASN A 13 3.05 -5.44 8.56
CA ASN A 13 2.20 -4.56 7.75
C ASN A 13 2.37 -4.81 6.25
N GLY A 14 3.61 -5.01 5.79
CA GLY A 14 3.90 -5.35 4.39
C GLY A 14 3.31 -6.69 3.96
N SER A 15 3.23 -7.66 4.88
CA SER A 15 2.66 -8.99 4.60
C SER A 15 1.16 -8.95 4.28
N ASN A 16 0.45 -7.91 4.75
CA ASN A 16 -0.94 -7.64 4.37
C ASN A 16 -1.10 -7.19 2.91
N VAL A 17 0.00 -6.76 2.28
CA VAL A 17 0.03 -6.29 0.88
C VAL A 17 0.50 -7.39 -0.06
N GLY A 18 1.52 -8.13 0.33
CA GLY A 18 2.17 -9.15 -0.48
C GLY A 18 3.35 -9.80 0.23
N GLU A 19 4.12 -10.61 -0.48
CA GLU A 19 5.32 -11.24 0.11
C GLU A 19 6.42 -10.20 0.28
N VAL A 20 6.88 -9.97 1.51
CA VAL A 20 7.87 -8.92 1.82
C VAL A 20 9.28 -9.40 1.46
N PHE A 21 9.92 -8.71 0.52
CA PHE A 21 11.30 -8.97 0.13
C PHE A 21 12.30 -8.17 0.96
N GLU A 22 12.03 -6.88 1.18
CA GLU A 22 12.97 -5.95 1.81
C GLU A 22 12.23 -4.86 2.58
N VAL A 23 12.76 -4.49 3.75
CA VAL A 23 12.29 -3.34 4.54
C VAL A 23 13.42 -2.35 4.69
N ASN A 24 13.17 -1.11 4.29
CA ASN A 24 14.11 0.00 4.41
C ASN A 24 13.61 1.00 5.46
N VAL A 25 14.08 0.83 6.70
CA VAL A 25 13.71 1.71 7.82
C VAL A 25 14.43 3.05 7.70
N VAL A 26 13.72 4.15 8.00
CA VAL A 26 14.32 5.48 8.09
C VAL A 26 15.45 5.48 9.12
N GLY A 27 16.66 5.89 8.70
CA GLY A 27 17.82 6.06 9.57
C GLY A 27 18.87 4.95 9.52
N ASP A 28 18.72 3.93 8.68
CA ASP A 28 19.76 2.91 8.48
C ASP A 28 20.86 3.34 7.50
N GLU A 29 20.50 4.08 6.44
CA GLU A 29 21.47 4.56 5.45
C GLU A 29 21.09 5.95 4.92
N GLY A 30 21.80 6.97 5.40
CA GLY A 30 21.85 8.30 4.78
C GLY A 30 20.67 9.24 5.08
N GLY A 31 20.75 9.90 6.24
CA GLY A 31 20.23 11.27 6.41
C GLY A 31 18.89 11.42 7.13
N VAL A 32 18.86 12.40 8.03
CA VAL A 32 17.75 12.94 8.84
C VAL A 32 16.53 13.43 7.99
N TRP A 33 16.52 13.16 6.69
CA TRP A 33 15.62 13.76 5.69
C TRP A 33 14.63 12.78 5.05
N LYS A 34 14.76 11.47 5.28
CA LYS A 34 13.76 10.49 4.82
C LYS A 34 12.53 10.58 5.73
N ARG A 35 11.40 11.02 5.17
CA ARG A 35 10.10 11.13 5.88
C ARG A 35 9.23 9.87 5.79
N PHE A 36 9.65 8.89 4.98
CA PHE A 36 8.88 7.68 4.69
C PHE A 36 9.80 6.45 4.73
N THR A 37 9.22 5.34 5.17
CA THR A 37 9.82 4.01 5.11
C THR A 37 9.40 3.34 3.81
N HIS A 38 10.29 2.58 3.19
CA HIS A 38 9.99 1.80 1.99
C HIS A 38 9.95 0.31 2.30
N ILE A 39 8.93 -0.38 1.80
CA ILE A 39 8.83 -1.83 1.85
C ILE A 39 8.77 -2.32 0.42
N LYS A 40 9.62 -3.28 0.05
CA LYS A 40 9.53 -3.98 -1.23
C LYS A 40 8.72 -5.24 -1.02
N VAL A 41 7.63 -5.36 -1.77
CA VAL A 41 6.72 -6.50 -1.73
C VAL A 41 6.55 -7.10 -3.12
N GLU A 42 6.43 -8.42 -3.20
CA GLU A 42 5.94 -9.10 -4.39
C GLU A 42 4.41 -9.10 -4.36
N VAL A 43 3.81 -8.59 -5.44
CA VAL A 43 2.35 -8.46 -5.57
C VAL A 43 1.85 -9.24 -6.78
N LYS A 44 0.64 -9.78 -6.67
CA LYS A 44 -0.04 -10.44 -7.79
C LYS A 44 -0.63 -9.38 -8.71
N VAL A 45 -0.05 -9.23 -9.91
CA VAL A 45 -0.51 -8.25 -10.92
C VAL A 45 -1.95 -8.45 -11.39
N SER A 46 -2.49 -9.66 -11.23
CA SER A 46 -3.88 -9.99 -11.55
C SER A 46 -4.90 -9.47 -10.52
N LEU A 47 -4.45 -8.93 -9.40
CA LEU A 47 -5.28 -8.34 -8.36
C LEU A 47 -5.10 -6.80 -8.33
N PRO A 48 -6.14 -6.05 -7.92
CA PRO A 48 -5.99 -4.63 -7.69
C PRO A 48 -4.91 -4.36 -6.64
N LEU A 49 -4.13 -3.30 -6.84
CA LEU A 49 -3.15 -2.86 -5.85
C LEU A 49 -3.83 -2.49 -4.54
N CYS A 50 -3.24 -2.92 -3.43
CA CYS A 50 -3.76 -2.64 -2.09
C CYS A 50 -3.72 -1.12 -1.82
N PRO A 51 -4.86 -0.45 -1.58
CA PRO A 51 -4.88 1.01 -1.46
C PRO A 51 -4.31 1.50 -0.12
N GLY A 52 -4.26 0.63 0.88
CA GLY A 52 -3.85 0.97 2.23
C GLY A 52 -3.95 -0.21 3.18
N VAL A 53 -3.38 -0.04 4.37
CA VAL A 53 -3.44 -1.02 5.45
C VAL A 53 -3.91 -0.37 6.74
N PHE A 54 -4.50 -1.16 7.62
CA PHE A 54 -4.78 -0.76 8.99
C PHE A 54 -3.55 -1.01 9.86
N LEU A 55 -3.08 0.03 10.53
CA LEU A 55 -2.01 -0.05 11.51
C LEU A 55 -2.62 -0.28 12.89
N PRO A 56 -2.37 -1.44 13.54
CA PRO A 56 -2.89 -1.72 14.86
C PRO A 56 -2.29 -0.77 15.90
N ARG A 57 -3.11 -0.29 16.83
CA ARG A 57 -2.66 0.61 17.92
C ARG A 57 -3.19 0.14 19.26
N ALA A 58 -2.29 -0.05 20.22
CA ALA A 58 -2.68 -0.50 21.57
C ALA A 58 -3.67 0.49 22.21
N ASN A 59 -4.85 -0.02 22.61
CA ASN A 59 -5.93 0.74 23.25
C ASN A 59 -6.51 1.89 22.41
N LEU A 60 -6.28 1.91 21.11
CA LEU A 60 -6.83 2.89 20.18
C LEU A 60 -7.46 2.16 18.98
N GLU A 61 -8.32 2.85 18.24
CA GLU A 61 -8.78 2.35 16.95
C GLU A 61 -7.61 2.21 15.97
N ASP A 62 -7.69 1.22 15.09
CA ASP A 62 -6.71 1.03 14.04
C ASP A 62 -6.63 2.26 13.13
N LEU A 63 -5.42 2.63 12.74
CA LEU A 63 -5.20 3.76 11.85
C LEU A 63 -5.12 3.27 10.42
N TRP A 64 -6.05 3.70 9.56
CA TRP A 64 -5.87 3.51 8.12
C TRP A 64 -4.72 4.37 7.60
N THR A 65 -3.76 3.76 6.90
CA THR A 65 -2.74 4.47 6.15
C THR A 65 -2.82 4.11 4.68
N ASN A 66 -2.74 5.13 3.81
CA ASN A 66 -2.62 4.91 2.38
C ASN A 66 -1.22 4.36 2.05
N LEU A 67 -1.17 3.45 1.08
CA LEU A 67 0.07 3.00 0.46
C LEU A 67 0.30 3.83 -0.80
N ASN A 68 1.51 4.37 -0.92
CA ASN A 68 1.96 5.00 -2.15
C ASN A 68 2.89 4.02 -2.86
N TYR A 69 2.67 3.82 -4.15
CA TYR A 69 3.51 2.97 -4.94
C TYR A 69 4.49 3.82 -5.74
N GLU A 70 5.70 3.33 -5.93
CA GLU A 70 6.71 4.02 -6.72
C GLU A 70 7.05 3.17 -7.96
N LYS A 71 7.21 3.83 -9.11
CA LYS A 71 7.68 3.21 -10.36
C LYS A 71 6.75 2.12 -10.91
N LEU A 72 5.44 2.29 -10.75
CA LEU A 72 4.46 1.44 -11.42
C LEU A 72 4.40 1.75 -12.92
N ALA A 73 4.34 0.71 -13.75
CA ALA A 73 4.03 0.83 -15.17
C ALA A 73 2.60 0.33 -15.41
N ASP A 74 1.86 1.00 -16.29
CA ASP A 74 0.59 0.55 -16.86
C ASP A 74 -0.45 0.04 -15.84
N VAL A 75 -0.76 0.90 -14.85
CA VAL A 75 -1.84 0.68 -13.87
C VAL A 75 -3.16 1.16 -14.45
N CYS A 76 -4.18 0.32 -14.39
CA CYS A 76 -5.54 0.71 -14.73
C CYS A 76 -6.18 1.51 -13.59
N TYR A 77 -6.51 2.78 -13.84
CA TYR A 77 -7.17 3.64 -12.84
C TYR A 77 -8.65 3.33 -12.58
N LYS A 78 -9.26 2.44 -13.38
CA LYS A 78 -10.59 1.90 -13.11
C LYS A 78 -10.55 0.73 -12.12
N CYS A 79 -9.78 -0.31 -12.44
CA CYS A 79 -9.80 -1.57 -11.67
C CYS A 79 -8.60 -1.75 -10.73
N GLY A 80 -7.61 -0.86 -10.75
CA GLY A 80 -6.43 -0.88 -9.88
C GLY A 80 -5.39 -1.95 -10.20
N ARG A 81 -5.54 -2.72 -11.29
CA ARG A 81 -4.60 -3.79 -11.68
C ARG A 81 -3.48 -3.26 -12.59
N ILE A 82 -2.34 -3.94 -12.59
CA ILE A 82 -1.23 -3.71 -13.52
C ILE A 82 -1.45 -4.60 -14.75
N SER A 83 -1.38 -4.05 -15.97
CA SER A 83 -1.22 -4.74 -17.27
C SER A 83 -1.98 -4.08 -18.42
N HIS A 84 -2.86 -3.11 -18.14
CA HIS A 84 -3.74 -2.54 -19.17
C HIS A 84 -4.17 -1.11 -18.81
N ASP A 85 -4.52 -0.37 -19.86
CA ASP A 85 -5.07 0.98 -19.74
C ASP A 85 -6.56 0.93 -19.37
N GLU A 86 -7.04 1.95 -18.66
CA GLU A 86 -8.45 2.15 -18.31
C GLU A 86 -9.38 2.09 -19.53
N GLN A 87 -8.96 2.62 -20.69
CA GLN A 87 -9.75 2.63 -21.93
C GLN A 87 -10.09 1.23 -22.44
N PHE A 88 -9.28 0.22 -22.10
CA PHE A 88 -9.47 -1.18 -22.51
C PHE A 88 -9.93 -2.06 -21.34
N CYS A 89 -10.27 -1.46 -20.19
CA CYS A 89 -10.64 -2.20 -19.00
C CYS A 89 -12.07 -2.74 -19.06
N LEU A 90 -12.19 -4.07 -19.01
CA LEU A 90 -13.47 -4.79 -18.99
C LEU A 90 -13.96 -5.12 -17.57
N GLU A 91 -13.18 -4.77 -16.54
CA GLU A 91 -13.47 -5.05 -15.14
C GLU A 91 -14.29 -3.90 -14.52
N GLU A 92 -14.90 -4.17 -13.35
CA GLU A 92 -15.61 -3.16 -12.56
C GLU A 92 -14.65 -2.15 -11.90
N GLU A 93 -15.20 -1.01 -11.47
CA GLU A 93 -14.46 -0.01 -10.70
C GLU A 93 -14.00 -0.58 -9.35
N PHE A 94 -12.73 -0.40 -9.02
CA PHE A 94 -12.20 -0.76 -7.71
C PHE A 94 -12.57 0.33 -6.70
N VAL A 95 -13.47 -0.03 -5.79
CA VAL A 95 -14.05 0.87 -4.79
C VAL A 95 -14.07 0.22 -3.42
N LEU A 96 -13.87 1.03 -2.39
CA LEU A 96 -14.10 0.65 -1.00
C LEU A 96 -15.23 1.47 -0.39
N PHE A 97 -15.81 0.96 0.68
CA PHE A 97 -16.78 1.68 1.48
C PHE A 97 -16.28 1.75 2.91
N ASN A 98 -16.36 2.94 3.52
CA ASN A 98 -16.14 3.02 4.95
C ASN A 98 -17.36 2.49 5.73
N ASN A 99 -17.22 2.41 7.06
CA ASN A 99 -18.27 2.02 8.00
C ASN A 99 -19.53 2.91 7.96
N HIS A 100 -19.47 4.08 7.33
CA HIS A 100 -20.60 4.99 7.13
C HIS A 100 -21.24 4.86 5.73
N GLY A 101 -20.78 3.91 4.90
CA GLY A 101 -21.28 3.70 3.54
C GLY A 101 -20.77 4.73 2.53
N LEU A 102 -19.77 5.55 2.88
CA LEU A 102 -19.14 6.46 1.92
C LEU A 102 -18.29 5.65 0.94
N ARG A 103 -18.58 5.82 -0.35
CA ARG A 103 -17.79 5.27 -1.45
C ARG A 103 -16.45 5.98 -1.59
N LEU A 104 -15.37 5.21 -1.62
CA LEU A 104 -14.00 5.65 -1.84
C LEU A 104 -13.50 5.03 -3.14
N ASN A 105 -13.05 5.88 -4.08
CA ASN A 105 -12.34 5.39 -5.25
C ASN A 105 -10.93 4.97 -4.80
N THR A 106 -10.54 3.73 -5.07
CA THR A 106 -9.26 3.18 -4.62
C THR A 106 -8.23 3.05 -5.72
N ALA A 107 -8.65 3.23 -6.98
CA ALA A 107 -7.79 3.39 -8.13
C ALA A 107 -7.95 4.80 -8.72
N GLY A 108 -6.84 5.41 -9.12
CA GLY A 108 -6.82 6.74 -9.69
C GLY A 108 -5.41 7.31 -9.86
N PRO A 109 -5.28 8.55 -10.36
CA PRO A 109 -3.98 9.18 -10.66
C PRO A 109 -3.05 9.41 -9.47
N TRP A 110 -3.50 9.11 -8.25
CA TRP A 110 -2.72 9.23 -7.01
C TRP A 110 -1.98 7.94 -6.63
N LEU A 111 -2.17 6.84 -7.36
CA LEU A 111 -1.43 5.58 -7.18
C LEU A 111 0.03 5.69 -7.66
#